data_AF-A0AAF3ELH7-F1
#
_entry.id   AF-A0AAF3ELH7-F1
#
_cell.length_a   1.000
_cell.length_b   1.000
_cell.length_c   1.000
_cell.angle_alpha   90.00
_cell.angle_beta   90.00
_cell.angle_gamma   90.00
#
_symmetry.space_group_name_H-M   'P 1'
#
loop_
_entity.id
_entity.type
_entity.pdbx_description
1 polymer ?
#
loop_
_entity_poly.entity_id
_entity_poly.type
_entity_poly.pdbx_seq_one_letter_code
_entity_poly.pdbx_strand_id
1 'polypeptide(L)'
;MSLDDAFANFEIDEPEQKVNKWCLPEEYQASIHDDGWFFKDGAEKFTSDPRELDYFRAMYYLRNRDYPAAFEAIQEWRKNCHHKGFFLVQVIDSLLRVALKDPDTSKELIDALFTEFQSIVTIPGDQLQLWDSEMKICLRFSTSSQRFLQCSILLVTVSPFLPDLWLNFTKWREAIGPNLHACALTRAILLTKYQLEQGMGQGFAKKKLECDIIKWSTQLELLPEEQRQRAAEEMALSRDRQFLAKQEEADHSAKAPAHDCRNKSAVFFTDQMCVEAVESFSQRYSWMLMGCVL
;
A
#
# COMPACT_ATOMS: atom_id res chain seq x y z
N MET A 1 -23.47 47.20 -13.28
CA MET A 1 -22.20 46.57 -13.69
C MET A 1 -22.59 45.16 -14.10
N SER A 2 -22.77 44.94 -15.41
CA SER A 2 -23.16 43.61 -15.90
C SER A 2 -21.96 42.68 -15.79
N LEU A 3 -22.19 41.37 -15.78
CA LEU A 3 -21.11 40.38 -15.82
C LEU A 3 -20.20 40.59 -17.04
N ASP A 4 -20.71 41.13 -18.15
CA ASP A 4 -19.95 41.40 -19.36
C ASP A 4 -18.88 42.50 -19.17
N ASP A 5 -19.14 43.49 -18.31
CA ASP A 5 -18.15 44.54 -17.99
C ASP A 5 -16.97 44.00 -17.16
N ALA A 6 -17.17 42.89 -16.43
CA ALA A 6 -16.14 42.31 -15.56
C ALA A 6 -15.11 41.44 -16.33
N PHE A 7 -15.46 41.00 -17.55
CA PHE A 7 -14.59 40.14 -18.37
C PHE A 7 -13.98 40.86 -19.58
N ALA A 8 -14.34 42.12 -19.83
CA ALA A 8 -13.88 42.88 -20.99
C ALA A 8 -12.35 43.12 -21.03
N ASN A 9 -11.65 42.98 -19.89
CA ASN A 9 -10.21 43.20 -19.76
C ASN A 9 -9.41 41.94 -19.39
N PHE A 10 -10.00 40.74 -19.52
CA PHE A 10 -9.21 39.51 -19.48
C PHE A 10 -8.52 39.34 -20.84
N GLU A 11 -7.34 39.95 -21.00
CA GLU A 11 -6.37 39.45 -21.97
C GLU A 11 -6.04 38.02 -21.54
N ILE A 12 -6.51 37.07 -22.33
CA ILE A 12 -6.09 35.68 -22.23
C ILE A 12 -4.59 35.72 -22.59
N ASP A 13 -3.73 35.64 -21.58
CA ASP A 13 -2.31 35.34 -21.76
C ASP A 13 -2.24 34.18 -22.76
N GLU A 14 -1.48 34.40 -23.84
CA GLU A 14 -1.38 33.51 -24.99
C GLU A 14 -1.53 32.05 -24.56
N PRO A 15 -2.47 31.28 -25.14
CA PRO A 15 -2.57 29.87 -24.80
C PRO A 15 -1.18 29.29 -25.00
N GLU A 16 -0.57 28.74 -23.95
CA GLU A 16 0.64 27.91 -24.09
C GLU A 16 0.27 26.80 -25.08
N GLN A 17 0.46 27.06 -26.36
CA GLN A 17 0.47 26.07 -27.41
C GLN A 17 1.79 25.34 -27.26
N LYS A 18 1.92 24.58 -26.15
CA LYS A 18 2.63 23.32 -26.23
C LYS A 18 1.77 22.45 -27.14
N VAL A 19 1.99 22.62 -28.44
CA VAL A 19 1.58 21.65 -29.44
C VAL A 19 2.18 20.34 -28.93
N ASN A 20 1.35 19.51 -28.31
CA ASN A 20 1.69 18.12 -28.05
C ASN A 20 1.87 17.52 -29.43
N LYS A 21 3.10 17.62 -29.97
CA LYS A 21 3.51 16.91 -31.17
C LYS A 21 3.42 15.45 -30.79
N TRP A 22 2.31 14.83 -31.18
CA TRP A 22 2.21 13.39 -31.26
C TRP A 22 3.35 12.93 -32.16
N CYS A 23 4.35 12.23 -31.59
CA CYS A 23 5.41 11.68 -32.41
C CYS A 23 4.81 10.56 -33.26
N LEU A 24 5.14 10.53 -34.54
CA LEU A 24 4.85 9.35 -35.35
C LEU A 24 5.66 8.16 -34.79
N PRO A 25 5.16 6.92 -34.84
CA PRO A 25 5.91 5.75 -34.35
C PRO A 25 7.32 5.65 -34.94
N GLU A 26 7.52 6.11 -36.17
CA GLU A 26 8.81 6.15 -36.86
C GLU A 26 9.78 7.21 -36.32
N GLU A 27 9.24 8.24 -35.65
CA GLU A 27 9.99 9.32 -34.99
C GLU A 27 10.29 8.98 -33.52
N TYR A 28 9.61 7.97 -32.98
CA TYR A 28 9.84 7.51 -31.61
C TYR A 28 11.09 6.62 -31.55
N GLN A 29 12.16 7.16 -30.96
CA GLN A 29 13.29 6.35 -30.54
C GLN A 29 13.28 6.24 -29.01
N ALA A 30 13.08 5.03 -28.49
CA ALA A 30 13.22 4.77 -27.07
C ALA A 30 14.65 5.12 -26.63
N SER A 31 14.78 5.92 -25.58
CA SER A 31 16.08 6.14 -24.94
C SER A 31 16.48 4.87 -24.20
N ILE A 32 17.33 4.06 -24.85
CA ILE A 32 17.91 2.87 -24.25
C ILE A 32 19.04 3.35 -23.35
N HIS A 33 18.81 3.26 -22.04
CA HIS A 33 19.82 3.57 -21.05
C HIS A 33 20.42 2.29 -20.49
N ASP A 34 21.75 2.27 -20.31
CA ASP A 34 22.42 1.19 -19.60
C ASP A 34 21.98 1.15 -18.12
N ASP A 35 22.06 -0.02 -17.51
CA ASP A 35 21.90 -0.16 -16.06
C ASP A 35 22.86 0.81 -15.33
N GLY A 36 22.32 1.64 -14.43
CA GLY A 36 23.10 2.63 -13.68
C GLY A 36 23.38 3.95 -14.42
N TRP A 37 22.70 4.24 -15.53
CA TRP A 37 22.87 5.52 -16.25
C TRP A 37 22.74 6.78 -15.37
N PHE A 38 21.92 6.72 -14.32
CA PHE A 38 21.69 7.81 -13.35
C PHE A 38 22.88 8.08 -12.40
N PHE A 39 23.95 7.27 -12.48
CA PHE A 39 25.24 7.53 -11.84
C PHE A 39 26.24 8.24 -12.76
N LYS A 40 25.99 8.32 -14.08
CA LYS A 40 26.95 8.89 -15.03
C LYS A 40 26.96 10.42 -14.94
N ASP A 41 28.13 11.02 -15.15
CA ASP A 41 28.28 12.48 -15.22
C ASP A 41 27.41 13.06 -16.34
N GLY A 42 26.66 14.11 -16.03
CA GLY A 42 25.70 14.72 -16.95
C GLY A 42 24.37 13.98 -17.07
N ALA A 43 24.05 13.05 -16.15
CA ALA A 43 22.74 12.39 -16.09
C ALA A 43 21.57 13.38 -15.96
N GLU A 44 21.82 14.59 -15.43
CA GLU A 44 20.82 15.67 -15.34
C GLU A 44 20.29 16.08 -16.71
N LYS A 45 21.04 15.83 -17.80
CA LYS A 45 20.58 16.13 -19.16
C LYS A 45 19.44 15.24 -19.63
N PHE A 46 19.22 14.10 -18.96
CA PHE A 46 18.19 13.13 -19.31
C PHE A 46 16.92 13.23 -18.45
N THR A 47 16.89 14.15 -17.47
CA THR A 47 15.68 14.42 -16.69
C THR A 47 15.46 15.92 -16.55
N SER A 48 14.20 16.34 -16.62
CA SER A 48 13.80 17.71 -16.32
C SER A 48 13.80 18.01 -14.81
N ASP A 49 13.88 16.97 -13.97
CA ASP A 49 13.77 17.07 -12.52
C ASP A 49 14.92 16.32 -11.83
N PRO A 50 15.93 17.02 -11.28
CA PRO A 50 17.07 16.40 -10.60
C PRO A 50 16.67 15.41 -9.50
N ARG A 51 15.49 15.58 -8.89
CA ARG A 51 14.93 14.68 -7.87
C ARG A 51 14.70 13.26 -8.39
N GLU A 52 14.44 13.10 -9.68
CA GLU A 52 14.26 11.77 -10.29
C GLU A 52 15.56 10.96 -10.24
N LEU A 53 16.73 11.61 -10.33
CA LEU A 53 18.02 10.92 -10.21
C LEU A 53 18.21 10.35 -8.81
N ASP A 54 17.90 11.13 -7.77
CA ASP A 54 18.00 10.68 -6.38
C ASP A 54 17.02 9.53 -6.10
N TYR A 55 15.82 9.60 -6.66
CA TYR A 55 14.85 8.50 -6.63
C TYR A 55 15.39 7.24 -7.34
N PHE A 56 15.94 7.35 -8.55
CA PHE A 56 16.50 6.20 -9.27
C PHE A 56 17.67 5.57 -8.53
N ARG A 57 18.55 6.38 -7.93
CA ARG A 57 19.67 5.92 -7.09
C ARG A 57 19.14 5.17 -5.87
N ALA A 58 18.18 5.73 -5.14
CA ALA A 58 17.55 5.06 -4.00
C ALA A 58 16.94 3.71 -4.39
N MET A 59 16.20 3.66 -5.51
CA MET A 59 15.60 2.42 -6.01
C MET A 59 16.64 1.38 -6.43
N TYR A 60 17.77 1.81 -6.99
CA TYR A 60 18.89 0.93 -7.32
C TYR A 60 19.51 0.31 -6.07
N TYR A 61 19.81 1.13 -5.06
CA TYR A 61 20.33 0.64 -3.78
C TYR A 61 19.34 -0.31 -3.08
N LEU A 62 18.04 0.02 -3.09
CA LEU A 62 16.98 -0.85 -2.57
C LEU A 62 16.91 -2.19 -3.30
N ARG A 63 17.03 -2.20 -4.64
CA ARG A 63 17.08 -3.43 -5.45
C ARG A 63 18.24 -4.32 -5.03
N ASN A 64 19.38 -3.71 -4.72
CA ASN A 64 20.60 -4.40 -4.33
C ASN A 64 20.71 -4.66 -2.82
N ARG A 65 19.68 -4.31 -2.03
CA ARG A 65 19.63 -4.42 -0.56
C ARG A 65 20.70 -3.62 0.18
N ASP A 66 21.21 -2.56 -0.45
CA ASP A 66 22.07 -1.57 0.19
C ASP A 66 21.20 -0.50 0.87
N TYR A 67 20.66 -0.83 2.03
CA TYR A 67 19.72 0.04 2.72
C TYR A 67 20.34 1.35 3.23
N PRO A 68 21.59 1.36 3.77
CA PRO A 68 22.24 2.61 4.14
C PRO A 68 22.42 3.57 2.97
N ALA A 69 22.89 3.08 1.81
CA ALA A 69 23.04 3.94 0.63
C ALA A 69 21.68 4.40 0.07
N ALA A 70 20.65 3.54 0.14
CA ALA A 70 19.30 3.94 -0.21
C ALA A 70 18.76 5.05 0.71
N PHE A 71 19.01 4.94 2.01
CA PHE A 71 18.58 5.92 3.00
C PHE A 71 19.23 7.28 2.74
N GLU A 72 20.54 7.31 2.51
CA GLU A 72 21.27 8.55 2.17
C GLU A 72 20.78 9.18 0.86
N ALA A 73 20.51 8.38 -0.18
CA ALA A 73 19.96 8.90 -1.43
C ALA A 73 18.58 9.54 -1.24
N ILE A 74 17.72 8.97 -0.38
CA ILE A 74 16.40 9.54 -0.06
C ILE A 74 16.55 10.78 0.83
N GLN A 75 17.54 10.83 1.72
CA GLN A 75 17.84 12.05 2.50
C GLN A 75 18.28 13.19 1.59
N GLU A 76 19.05 12.92 0.54
CA GLU A 76 19.41 13.94 -0.44
C GLU A 76 18.18 14.41 -1.23
N TRP A 77 17.32 13.46 -1.64
CA TRP A 77 16.03 13.80 -2.24
C TRP A 77 15.19 14.71 -1.33
N ARG A 78 15.17 14.45 -0.01
CA ARG A 78 14.48 15.27 0.99
C ARG A 78 14.98 16.71 1.02
N LYS A 79 16.30 16.94 0.97
CA LYS A 79 16.89 18.29 0.96
C LYS A 79 16.46 19.08 -0.27
N ASN A 80 16.30 18.39 -1.40
CA ASN A 80 15.90 18.96 -2.68
C ASN A 80 14.38 19.20 -2.81
N CYS A 81 13.58 18.75 -1.85
CA CYS A 81 12.13 18.96 -1.81
C CYS A 81 11.75 20.33 -1.23
N HIS A 82 11.80 21.37 -2.06
CA HIS A 82 11.27 22.69 -1.69
C HIS A 82 9.73 22.74 -1.83
N HIS A 83 9.04 22.89 -0.69
CA HIS A 83 7.69 23.50 -0.54
C HIS A 83 6.43 22.77 -1.05
N LYS A 84 6.41 21.45 -1.25
CA LYS A 84 5.14 20.75 -1.56
C LYS A 84 4.85 19.61 -0.58
N GLY A 85 3.85 19.80 0.29
CA GLY A 85 3.50 18.87 1.37
C GLY A 85 3.30 17.42 0.92
N PHE A 86 2.71 17.19 -0.25
CA PHE A 86 2.56 15.84 -0.82
C PHE A 86 3.91 15.11 -1.06
N PHE A 87 4.94 15.83 -1.51
CA PHE A 87 6.25 15.22 -1.74
C PHE A 87 6.97 14.93 -0.43
N LEU A 88 6.77 15.77 0.59
CA LEU A 88 7.33 15.53 1.91
C LEU A 88 6.80 14.24 2.51
N VAL A 89 5.48 14.01 2.46
CA VAL A 89 4.85 12.76 2.92
C VAL A 89 5.48 11.54 2.24
N GLN A 90 5.60 11.56 0.91
CA GLN A 90 6.18 10.44 0.15
C GLN A 90 7.65 10.18 0.53
N VAL A 91 8.44 11.24 0.73
CA VAL A 91 9.85 11.12 1.11
C VAL A 91 10.00 10.56 2.52
N ILE A 92 9.21 11.04 3.49
CA ILE A 92 9.25 10.52 4.87
C ILE A 92 8.76 9.06 4.93
N ASP A 93 7.68 8.71 4.24
CA ASP A 93 7.23 7.30 4.12
C ASP A 93 8.34 6.43 3.50
N SER A 94 9.02 6.92 2.47
CA SER A 94 10.15 6.21 1.85
C SER A 94 11.31 5.99 2.82
N LEU A 95 11.74 7.04 3.55
CA LEU A 95 12.78 6.93 4.59
C LEU A 95 12.39 5.89 5.64
N LEU A 96 11.15 5.96 6.14
CA LEU A 96 10.65 5.05 7.15
C LEU A 96 10.63 3.59 6.65
N ARG A 97 10.21 3.35 5.41
CA ARG A 97 10.22 2.01 4.80
C ARG A 97 11.63 1.45 4.61
N VAL A 98 12.59 2.28 4.24
CA VAL A 98 14.00 1.86 4.12
C VAL A 98 14.57 1.54 5.50
N ALA A 99 14.40 2.45 6.46
CA ALA A 99 14.78 2.27 7.85
C ALA A 99 14.20 0.97 8.43
N LEU A 100 12.92 0.68 8.18
CA LEU A 100 12.26 -0.55 8.63
C LEU A 100 12.81 -1.83 7.98
N LYS A 101 13.42 -1.76 6.79
CA LYS A 101 14.06 -2.91 6.13
C LYS A 101 15.49 -3.14 6.58
N ASP A 102 16.20 -2.09 6.94
CA ASP A 102 17.58 -2.17 7.41
C ASP A 102 17.63 -2.67 8.86
N PRO A 103 18.16 -3.86 9.16
CA PRO A 103 18.20 -4.40 10.53
C PRO A 103 19.03 -3.55 11.49
N ASP A 104 20.01 -2.79 10.98
CA ASP A 104 20.96 -2.03 11.81
C ASP A 104 20.41 -0.65 12.22
N THR A 105 19.32 -0.20 11.59
CA THR A 105 18.67 1.06 11.95
C THR A 105 18.12 1.03 13.39
N SER A 106 18.43 2.07 14.17
CA SER A 106 18.00 2.20 15.56
C SER A 106 16.51 2.48 15.70
N LYS A 107 15.95 2.10 16.85
CA LYS A 107 14.52 2.35 17.16
C LYS A 107 14.24 3.85 17.26
N GLU A 108 15.17 4.62 17.81
CA GLU A 108 15.03 6.06 18.00
C GLU A 108 14.86 6.80 16.67
N LEU A 109 15.62 6.40 15.64
CA LEU A 109 15.48 6.97 14.30
C LEU A 109 14.13 6.62 13.68
N ILE A 110 13.68 5.37 13.82
CA ILE A 110 12.38 4.92 13.32
C ILE A 110 11.24 5.66 14.03
N ASP A 111 11.29 5.80 15.36
CA ASP A 111 10.30 6.53 16.14
C ASP A 111 10.25 8.02 15.75
N ALA A 112 11.41 8.64 15.51
CA ALA A 112 11.50 10.02 15.05
C ALA A 112 10.87 10.21 13.66
N LEU A 113 11.20 9.33 12.70
CA LEU A 113 10.62 9.34 11.35
C LEU A 113 9.10 9.08 11.39
N PHE A 114 8.65 8.14 12.23
CA PHE A 114 7.23 7.83 12.37
C PHE A 114 6.44 8.99 12.98
N THR A 115 6.98 9.66 14.00
CA THR A 115 6.38 10.86 14.61
C THR A 115 6.26 11.98 13.58
N GLU A 116 7.31 12.20 12.78
CA GLU A 116 7.27 13.17 11.69
C GLU A 116 6.20 12.79 10.66
N PHE A 117 6.15 11.53 10.23
CA PHE A 117 5.17 11.04 9.27
C PHE A 117 3.73 11.25 9.76
N GLN A 118 3.45 10.90 11.01
CA GLN A 118 2.14 11.07 11.63
C GLN A 118 1.68 12.54 11.61
N SER A 119 2.60 13.49 11.78
CA SER A 119 2.27 14.93 11.84
C SER A 119 1.87 15.54 10.48
N ILE A 120 2.20 14.87 9.37
CA ILE A 120 1.99 15.38 8.00
C ILE A 120 0.93 14.61 7.21
N VAL A 121 0.41 13.51 7.76
CA VAL A 121 -0.64 12.69 7.13
C VAL A 121 -1.99 13.41 7.19
N THR A 122 -2.55 13.75 6.02
CA THR A 122 -3.84 14.48 5.93
C THR A 122 -4.85 13.84 4.98
N ILE A 123 -4.47 12.80 4.24
CA ILE A 123 -5.35 12.13 3.29
C ILE A 123 -5.49 10.63 3.62
N PRO A 124 -6.62 10.00 3.23
CA PRO A 124 -6.89 8.60 3.56
C PRO A 124 -5.81 7.63 3.06
N GLY A 125 -5.22 7.90 1.88
CA GLY A 125 -4.17 7.07 1.32
C GLY A 125 -2.93 7.02 2.22
N ASP A 126 -2.52 8.17 2.76
CA ASP A 126 -1.36 8.27 3.65
C ASP A 126 -1.68 7.67 5.03
N GLN A 127 -2.93 7.75 5.48
CA GLN A 127 -3.38 7.09 6.72
C GLN A 127 -3.25 5.56 6.64
N LEU A 128 -3.53 4.95 5.49
CA LEU A 128 -3.29 3.52 5.29
C LEU A 128 -1.78 3.19 5.37
N GLN A 129 -0.93 4.04 4.81
CA GLN A 129 0.52 3.86 4.89
C GLN A 129 1.03 4.05 6.33
N LEU A 130 0.43 4.95 7.09
CA LEU A 130 0.72 5.17 8.51
C LEU A 130 0.43 3.90 9.33
N TRP A 131 -0.77 3.32 9.18
CA TRP A 131 -1.11 2.08 9.88
C TRP A 131 -0.24 0.89 9.46
N ASP A 132 0.09 0.75 8.17
CA ASP A 132 1.02 -0.27 7.69
C ASP A 132 2.42 -0.10 8.29
N SER A 133 2.90 1.14 8.40
CA SER A 133 4.20 1.44 9.01
C SER A 133 4.19 1.16 10.52
N GLU A 134 3.16 1.59 11.24
CA GLU A 134 3.01 1.36 12.67
C GLU A 134 2.94 -0.14 13.01
N MET A 135 2.18 -0.90 12.22
CA MET A 135 2.13 -2.36 12.32
C MET A 135 3.53 -2.97 12.13
N LYS A 136 4.31 -2.50 11.14
CA LYS A 136 5.70 -2.99 10.91
C LYS A 136 6.64 -2.62 12.06
N ILE A 137 6.49 -1.45 12.65
CA ILE A 137 7.25 -1.02 13.84
C ILE A 137 6.95 -1.97 14.99
N CYS A 138 5.66 -2.25 15.25
CA CYS A 138 5.24 -3.18 16.30
C CYS A 138 5.83 -4.57 16.10
N LEU A 139 5.80 -5.09 14.85
CA LEU A 139 6.37 -6.38 14.49
C LEU A 139 7.89 -6.40 14.71
N ARG A 140 8.61 -5.41 14.18
CA ARG A 140 10.09 -5.36 14.21
C ARG A 140 10.64 -5.30 15.64
N PHE A 141 10.02 -4.48 16.49
CA PHE A 141 10.51 -4.23 17.85
C PHE A 141 9.72 -4.98 18.92
N SER A 142 8.75 -5.81 18.52
CA SER A 142 7.88 -6.57 19.43
C SER A 142 7.27 -5.72 20.56
N THR A 143 6.86 -4.48 20.24
CA THR A 143 6.48 -3.48 21.25
C THR A 143 5.06 -3.65 21.78
N SER A 144 4.07 -3.84 20.89
CA SER A 144 2.66 -3.96 21.27
C SER A 144 1.90 -4.86 20.30
N SER A 145 1.51 -6.04 20.77
CA SER A 145 0.63 -6.97 20.03
C SER A 145 -0.75 -6.37 19.81
N GLN A 146 -1.27 -5.65 20.81
CA GLN A 146 -2.53 -4.91 20.74
C GLN A 146 -2.51 -3.90 19.57
N ARG A 147 -1.48 -3.05 19.52
CA ARG A 147 -1.40 -2.02 18.47
C ARG A 147 -1.19 -2.63 17.09
N PHE A 148 -0.36 -3.68 16.99
CA PHE A 148 -0.21 -4.47 15.77
C PHE A 148 -1.55 -5.00 15.26
N LEU A 149 -2.39 -5.56 16.15
CA LEU A 149 -3.71 -6.08 15.80
C LEU A 149 -4.66 -4.97 15.36
N GLN A 150 -4.71 -3.85 16.10
CA GLN A 150 -5.54 -2.70 15.75
C GLN A 150 -5.21 -2.16 14.36
N CYS A 151 -3.94 -1.90 14.06
CA CYS A 151 -3.51 -1.44 12.74
C CYS A 151 -3.85 -2.45 11.63
N SER A 152 -3.64 -3.74 11.88
CA SER A 152 -3.98 -4.80 10.93
C SER A 152 -5.49 -4.88 10.66
N ILE A 153 -6.32 -4.73 11.70
CA ILE A 153 -7.79 -4.68 11.60
C ILE A 153 -8.26 -3.46 10.81
N LEU A 154 -7.69 -2.28 11.05
CA LEU A 154 -8.04 -1.06 10.31
C LEU A 154 -7.72 -1.22 8.82
N LEU A 155 -6.55 -1.78 8.49
CA LEU A 155 -6.16 -2.06 7.11
C LEU A 155 -7.14 -2.99 6.39
N VAL A 156 -7.51 -4.13 6.99
CA VAL A 156 -8.50 -5.05 6.38
C VAL A 156 -9.93 -4.51 6.41
N THR A 157 -10.24 -3.56 7.30
CA THR A 157 -11.57 -2.92 7.32
C THR A 157 -11.72 -1.96 6.14
N VAL A 158 -10.68 -1.19 5.81
CA VAL A 158 -10.71 -0.26 4.67
C VAL A 158 -10.52 -0.98 3.33
N SER A 159 -9.74 -2.08 3.31
CA SER A 159 -9.44 -2.83 2.09
C SER A 159 -9.58 -4.35 2.29
N PRO A 160 -10.82 -4.85 2.50
CA PRO A 160 -11.07 -6.24 2.88
C PRO A 160 -10.74 -7.26 1.79
N PHE A 161 -10.56 -6.82 0.54
CA PHE A 161 -10.35 -7.68 -0.62
C PHE A 161 -8.87 -7.87 -1.00
N LEU A 162 -7.93 -7.30 -0.25
CA LEU A 162 -6.50 -7.47 -0.48
C LEU A 162 -5.95 -8.65 0.34
N PRO A 163 -5.53 -9.76 -0.30
CA PRO A 163 -4.99 -10.92 0.40
C PRO A 163 -3.80 -10.58 1.31
N ASP A 164 -2.92 -9.69 0.85
CA ASP A 164 -1.71 -9.28 1.58
C ASP A 164 -2.01 -8.64 2.94
N LEU A 165 -3.14 -7.93 3.07
CA LEU A 165 -3.54 -7.31 4.33
C LEU A 165 -4.01 -8.36 5.34
N TRP A 166 -4.68 -9.42 4.89
CA TRP A 166 -5.02 -10.55 5.76
C TRP A 166 -3.77 -11.31 6.20
N LEU A 167 -2.79 -11.45 5.30
CA LEU A 167 -1.51 -12.10 5.62
C LEU A 167 -0.66 -11.30 6.61
N ASN A 168 -0.94 -10.01 6.84
CA ASN A 168 -0.25 -9.27 7.89
C ASN A 168 -0.44 -9.91 9.26
N PHE A 169 -1.64 -10.43 9.57
CA PHE A 169 -1.90 -11.12 10.84
C PHE A 169 -0.95 -12.31 11.06
N THR A 170 -0.53 -13.00 10.00
CA THR A 170 0.30 -14.21 10.12
C THR A 170 1.78 -13.90 10.42
N LYS A 171 2.19 -12.63 10.36
CA LYS A 171 3.60 -12.22 10.53
C LYS A 171 4.09 -12.25 11.98
N TRP A 172 3.20 -12.17 12.96
CA TRP A 172 3.57 -12.19 14.39
C TRP A 172 2.81 -13.29 15.14
N ARG A 173 3.23 -14.55 14.93
CA ARG A 173 2.50 -15.73 15.43
C ARG A 173 2.31 -15.75 16.94
N GLU A 174 3.27 -15.21 17.69
CA GLU A 174 3.24 -15.14 19.16
C GLU A 174 2.22 -14.11 19.67
N ALA A 175 1.96 -13.05 18.90
CA ALA A 175 0.99 -12.02 19.24
C ALA A 175 -0.45 -12.41 18.87
N ILE A 176 -0.63 -13.39 17.98
CA ILE A 176 -1.92 -13.78 17.45
C ILE A 176 -2.35 -15.16 17.91
N GLY A 177 -3.64 -15.31 18.22
CA GLY A 177 -4.23 -16.62 18.55
C GLY A 177 -4.18 -17.57 17.34
N PRO A 178 -4.23 -18.90 17.57
CA PRO A 178 -4.17 -19.88 16.49
C PRO A 178 -5.39 -19.79 15.55
N ASN A 179 -6.53 -19.32 16.06
CA ASN A 179 -7.75 -19.09 15.27
C ASN A 179 -7.55 -17.95 14.26
N LEU A 180 -6.95 -16.83 14.71
CA LEU A 180 -6.63 -15.68 13.86
C LEU A 180 -5.70 -16.09 12.71
N HIS A 181 -4.68 -16.90 13.00
CA HIS A 181 -3.78 -17.43 11.99
C HIS A 181 -4.51 -18.25 10.92
N ALA A 182 -5.36 -19.19 11.34
CA ALA A 182 -6.14 -20.05 10.45
C ALA A 182 -7.11 -19.25 9.59
N CYS A 183 -7.84 -18.29 10.17
CA CYS A 183 -8.77 -17.41 9.46
C CYS A 183 -8.04 -16.52 8.45
N ALA A 184 -6.92 -15.92 8.83
CA ALA A 184 -6.13 -15.06 7.96
C ALA A 184 -5.63 -15.81 6.71
N LEU A 185 -5.05 -17.01 6.88
CA LEU A 185 -4.62 -17.86 5.76
C LEU A 185 -5.81 -18.25 4.88
N THR A 186 -6.88 -18.74 5.50
CA THR A 186 -8.11 -19.14 4.79
C THR A 186 -8.67 -17.99 3.96
N ARG A 187 -8.73 -16.79 4.54
CA ARG A 187 -9.27 -15.61 3.87
C ARG A 187 -8.40 -15.14 2.72
N ALA A 188 -7.08 -15.11 2.90
CA ALA A 188 -6.14 -14.78 1.83
C ALA A 188 -6.29 -15.76 0.65
N ILE A 189 -6.37 -17.07 0.92
CA ILE A 189 -6.58 -18.11 -0.12
C ILE A 189 -7.90 -17.89 -0.87
N LEU A 190 -8.99 -17.63 -0.16
CA LEU A 190 -10.31 -17.40 -0.79
C LEU A 190 -10.28 -16.17 -1.70
N LEU A 191 -9.69 -15.07 -1.24
CA LEU A 191 -9.58 -13.83 -2.03
C LEU A 191 -8.68 -14.02 -3.25
N THR A 192 -7.56 -14.72 -3.13
CA THR A 192 -6.67 -14.99 -4.26
C THR A 192 -7.28 -15.94 -5.28
N LYS A 193 -8.04 -16.96 -4.84
CA LYS A 193 -8.82 -17.82 -5.75
C LYS A 193 -9.85 -17.00 -6.52
N TYR A 194 -10.58 -16.13 -5.84
CA TYR A 194 -11.52 -15.22 -6.47
C TYR A 194 -10.82 -14.31 -7.51
N GLN A 195 -9.65 -13.75 -7.18
CA GLN A 195 -8.88 -12.94 -8.14
C GLN A 195 -8.51 -13.72 -9.41
N LEU A 196 -8.13 -14.99 -9.28
CA LEU A 196 -7.85 -15.87 -10.42
C LEU A 196 -9.11 -16.17 -11.24
N GLU A 197 -10.24 -16.44 -10.59
CA GLU A 197 -11.52 -16.72 -11.25
C GLU A 197 -12.01 -15.53 -12.07
N GLN A 198 -11.82 -14.30 -11.56
CA GLN A 198 -12.18 -13.06 -12.24
C GLN A 198 -11.16 -12.64 -13.34
N GLY A 199 -10.12 -13.45 -13.58
CA GLY A 199 -9.09 -13.14 -14.58
C GLY A 199 -8.22 -11.94 -14.22
N MET A 200 -8.16 -11.55 -12.94
CA MET A 200 -7.28 -10.50 -12.42
C MET A 200 -5.84 -11.01 -12.35
N GLY A 201 -5.21 -11.14 -13.51
CA GLY A 201 -3.82 -11.59 -13.66
C GLY A 201 -3.64 -12.49 -14.87
N GLN A 202 -2.78 -12.07 -15.79
CA GLN A 202 -2.37 -12.90 -16.93
C GLN A 202 -0.87 -13.21 -16.88
N GLY A 203 -0.47 -14.34 -17.47
CA GLY A 203 0.93 -14.74 -17.57
C GLY A 203 1.60 -14.94 -16.20
N PHE A 204 2.65 -14.14 -15.93
CA PHE A 204 3.46 -14.25 -14.71
C PHE A 204 2.66 -13.99 -13.43
N ALA A 205 1.74 -13.01 -13.45
CA ALA A 205 0.92 -12.70 -12.28
C ALA A 205 0.03 -13.89 -11.88
N LYS A 206 -0.57 -14.57 -12.85
CA LYS A 206 -1.37 -15.79 -12.62
C LYS A 206 -0.54 -16.87 -11.92
N LYS A 207 0.65 -17.17 -12.45
CA LYS A 207 1.55 -18.18 -11.87
C LYS A 207 1.93 -17.85 -10.43
N LYS A 208 2.21 -16.57 -10.14
CA LYS A 208 2.52 -16.13 -8.78
C LYS A 208 1.35 -16.40 -7.82
N LEU A 209 0.13 -16.01 -8.19
CA LEU A 209 -1.06 -16.22 -7.37
C LEU A 209 -1.34 -17.72 -7.14
N GLU A 210 -1.15 -18.56 -8.15
CA GLU A 210 -1.26 -20.03 -8.01
C GLU A 210 -0.21 -20.57 -7.02
N CYS A 211 1.04 -20.13 -7.12
CA CYS A 211 2.09 -20.50 -6.16
C CYS A 211 1.78 -20.03 -4.74
N ASP A 212 1.24 -18.81 -4.59
CA ASP A 212 0.87 -18.24 -3.30
C ASP A 212 -0.27 -19.04 -2.65
N ILE A 213 -1.29 -19.47 -3.42
CA ILE A 213 -2.35 -20.36 -2.94
C ILE A 213 -1.77 -21.67 -2.42
N ILE A 214 -0.88 -22.31 -3.18
CA ILE A 214 -0.26 -23.59 -2.77
C ILE A 214 0.51 -23.38 -1.47
N LYS A 215 1.35 -22.35 -1.40
CA LYS A 215 2.15 -22.03 -0.21
C LYS A 215 1.28 -21.85 1.03
N TRP A 216 0.22 -21.05 0.96
CA TRP A 216 -0.64 -20.79 2.11
C TRP A 216 -1.52 -21.99 2.45
N SER A 217 -1.94 -22.77 1.45
CA SER A 217 -2.69 -24.02 1.68
C SER A 217 -1.84 -25.03 2.43
N THR A 218 -0.57 -25.21 2.07
CA THR A 218 0.36 -26.07 2.81
C THR A 218 0.56 -25.59 4.25
N GLN A 219 0.64 -24.28 4.49
CA GLN A 219 0.72 -23.76 5.87
C GLN A 219 -0.56 -24.02 6.66
N LEU A 220 -1.72 -23.81 6.02
CA LEU A 220 -3.02 -24.10 6.62
C LEU A 220 -3.13 -25.59 6.94
N GLU A 221 -2.57 -26.47 6.09
CA GLU A 221 -2.60 -27.92 6.27
C GLU A 221 -1.85 -28.45 7.49
N LEU A 222 -0.93 -27.66 8.04
CA LEU A 222 -0.23 -27.98 9.28
C LEU A 222 -1.10 -27.75 10.53
N LEU A 223 -2.27 -27.12 10.39
CA LEU A 223 -3.18 -26.85 11.49
C LEU A 223 -4.17 -28.01 11.70
N PRO A 224 -4.70 -28.19 12.93
CA PRO A 224 -5.71 -29.22 13.21
C PRO A 224 -6.94 -29.10 12.30
N GLU A 225 -7.48 -30.25 11.86
CA GLU A 225 -8.59 -30.28 10.89
C GLU A 225 -9.82 -29.51 11.37
N GLU A 226 -10.20 -29.67 12.64
CA GLU A 226 -11.33 -28.95 13.25
C GLU A 226 -11.15 -27.43 13.17
N GLN A 227 -9.92 -26.95 13.39
CA GLN A 227 -9.61 -25.52 13.30
C GLN A 227 -9.66 -25.02 11.85
N ARG A 228 -9.17 -25.80 10.89
CA ARG A 228 -9.26 -25.47 9.46
C ARG A 228 -10.72 -25.37 9.01
N GLN A 229 -11.53 -26.36 9.37
CA GLN A 229 -12.95 -26.42 9.04
C GLN A 229 -13.70 -25.23 9.65
N ARG A 230 -13.46 -24.93 10.93
CA ARG A 230 -14.10 -23.80 11.59
C ARG A 230 -13.68 -22.46 10.97
N ALA A 231 -12.40 -22.28 10.66
CA ALA A 231 -11.93 -21.07 9.97
C ALA A 231 -12.57 -20.91 8.59
N ALA A 232 -12.77 -21.99 7.84
CA ALA A 232 -13.48 -21.98 6.56
C ALA A 232 -14.94 -21.56 6.71
N GLU A 233 -15.65 -22.07 7.72
CA GLU A 233 -17.03 -21.67 8.03
C GLU A 233 -17.13 -20.18 8.37
N GLU A 234 -16.30 -19.70 9.30
CA GLU A 234 -16.27 -18.29 9.72
C GLU A 234 -15.98 -17.35 8.53
N MET A 235 -15.01 -17.70 7.68
CA MET A 235 -14.65 -16.89 6.52
C MET A 235 -15.66 -17.01 5.37
N ALA A 236 -16.39 -18.12 5.24
CA ALA A 236 -17.45 -18.29 4.26
C ALA A 236 -18.75 -17.56 4.65
N LEU A 237 -19.05 -17.46 5.95
CA LEU A 237 -20.19 -16.72 6.51
C LEU A 237 -20.00 -15.20 6.47
N SER A 238 -18.77 -14.72 6.29
CA SER A 238 -18.51 -13.29 6.12
C SER A 238 -19.32 -12.74 4.91
N ARG A 239 -20.18 -11.76 5.17
CA ARG A 239 -21.08 -11.11 4.19
C ARG A 239 -20.38 -10.49 2.98
N ASP A 240 -19.05 -10.50 2.95
CA ASP A 240 -18.23 -10.00 1.87
C ASP A 240 -18.45 -10.77 0.55
N ARG A 241 -18.91 -12.03 0.59
CA ARG A 241 -19.39 -12.73 -0.63
C ARG A 241 -20.59 -12.04 -1.28
N GLN A 242 -21.49 -11.45 -0.48
CA GLN A 242 -22.63 -10.68 -1.02
C GLN A 242 -22.19 -9.31 -1.54
N PHE A 243 -21.09 -8.74 -1.05
CA PHE A 243 -20.51 -7.51 -1.61
C PHE A 243 -19.78 -7.79 -2.94
N LEU A 244 -19.02 -8.90 -3.03
CA LEU A 244 -18.41 -9.38 -4.27
C LEU A 244 -19.47 -9.69 -5.34
N ALA A 245 -20.57 -10.34 -4.96
CA ALA A 245 -21.72 -10.56 -5.86
C ALA A 245 -22.42 -9.25 -6.28
N LYS A 246 -22.48 -8.24 -5.40
CA LYS A 246 -23.02 -6.91 -5.75
C LYS A 246 -22.08 -6.09 -6.65
N GLN A 247 -20.76 -6.32 -6.58
CA GLN A 247 -19.83 -5.76 -7.56
C GLN A 247 -19.98 -6.44 -8.93
N GLU A 248 -20.24 -7.74 -8.99
CA GLU A 248 -20.57 -8.45 -10.24
C GLU A 248 -21.82 -7.88 -10.92
N GLU A 249 -22.85 -7.52 -10.16
CA GLU A 249 -24.07 -6.88 -10.71
C GLU A 249 -23.85 -5.42 -11.14
N ALA A 250 -22.90 -4.71 -10.52
CA ALA A 250 -22.66 -3.29 -10.79
C ALA A 250 -21.73 -3.04 -12.00
N ASP A 251 -21.03 -4.05 -12.52
CA ASP A 251 -19.91 -3.82 -13.45
C ASP A 251 -19.88 -4.68 -14.71
N HIS A 252 -21.00 -4.71 -15.44
CA HIS A 252 -21.01 -5.16 -16.83
C HIS A 252 -20.83 -4.04 -17.86
N SER A 253 -20.69 -2.77 -17.45
CA SER A 253 -20.56 -1.65 -18.40
C SER A 253 -19.35 -0.72 -18.20
N ALA A 254 -18.50 -0.89 -17.18
CA ALA A 254 -17.41 0.04 -16.97
C ALA A 254 -16.17 -0.66 -16.41
N LYS A 255 -15.41 -1.34 -17.27
CA LYS A 255 -14.02 -1.72 -16.98
C LYS A 255 -13.32 -0.52 -16.33
N ALA A 256 -13.15 -0.55 -15.02
CA ALA A 256 -12.47 0.51 -14.30
C ALA A 256 -11.07 0.65 -14.91
N PRO A 257 -10.62 1.87 -15.25
CA PRO A 257 -9.26 2.06 -15.76
C PRO A 257 -8.26 1.48 -14.76
N ALA A 258 -7.18 0.88 -15.26
CA ALA A 258 -6.11 0.26 -14.47
C ALA A 258 -5.41 1.20 -13.45
N HIS A 259 -5.80 2.48 -13.41
CA HIS A 259 -5.20 3.54 -12.60
C HIS A 259 -6.18 4.22 -11.63
N ASP A 260 -7.43 3.74 -11.49
CA ASP A 260 -8.36 4.25 -10.47
C ASP A 260 -8.03 3.68 -9.07
N CYS A 261 -6.73 3.61 -8.73
CA CYS A 261 -6.20 3.20 -7.43
C CYS A 261 -6.50 4.22 -6.32
N ARG A 262 -7.01 5.41 -6.69
CA ARG A 262 -7.55 6.39 -5.74
C ARG A 262 -9.01 6.08 -5.56
N ASN A 263 -9.31 5.25 -4.57
CA ASN A 263 -10.66 5.04 -4.07
C ASN A 263 -11.25 6.42 -3.72
N LYS A 264 -12.03 7.02 -4.65
CA LYS A 264 -12.60 8.38 -4.52
C LYS A 264 -13.57 8.52 -3.34
N SER A 265 -13.88 7.41 -2.67
CA SER A 265 -14.75 7.26 -1.52
C SER A 265 -14.00 7.06 -0.18
N ALA A 266 -12.66 7.04 -0.17
CA ALA A 266 -11.92 6.79 1.06
C ALA A 266 -12.15 7.95 2.06
N VAL A 267 -12.74 7.64 3.21
CA VAL A 267 -12.92 8.59 4.31
C VAL A 267 -11.66 8.54 5.18
N PHE A 268 -11.17 9.71 5.62
CA PHE A 268 -10.10 9.77 6.61
C PHE A 268 -10.69 9.38 7.97
N PHE A 269 -10.19 8.31 8.58
CA PHE A 269 -10.72 7.81 9.84
C PHE A 269 -10.30 8.72 10.99
N THR A 270 -11.26 9.16 11.79
CA THR A 270 -10.97 9.76 13.10
C THR A 270 -10.60 8.67 14.10
N ASP A 271 -10.05 9.06 15.25
CA ASP A 271 -9.76 8.11 16.34
C ASP A 271 -11.02 7.35 16.77
N GLN A 272 -12.16 8.04 16.85
CA GLN A 272 -13.45 7.42 17.18
C GLN A 272 -13.86 6.39 16.12
N MET A 273 -13.72 6.71 14.83
CA MET A 273 -14.00 5.75 13.76
C MET A 273 -13.07 4.54 13.81
N CYS A 274 -11.81 4.73 14.21
CA CYS A 274 -10.87 3.63 14.38
C CYS A 274 -11.32 2.68 15.50
N VAL A 275 -11.75 3.21 16.64
CA VAL A 275 -12.28 2.43 17.77
C VAL A 275 -13.51 1.65 17.34
N GLU A 276 -14.50 2.32 16.73
CA GLU A 276 -15.72 1.68 16.26
C GLU A 276 -15.46 0.57 15.22
N ALA A 277 -14.51 0.80 14.31
CA ALA A 277 -14.10 -0.19 13.32
C ALA A 277 -13.49 -1.44 13.99
N VAL A 278 -12.61 -1.27 14.97
CA VAL A 278 -12.00 -2.38 15.72
C VAL A 278 -13.05 -3.13 16.53
N GLU A 279 -13.96 -2.43 17.21
CA GLU A 279 -15.05 -3.06 17.99
C GLU A 279 -16.00 -3.84 17.09
N SER A 280 -16.45 -3.25 15.98
CA SER A 280 -17.32 -3.92 14.99
C SER A 280 -16.65 -5.15 14.38
N PHE A 281 -15.35 -5.05 14.06
CA PHE A 281 -14.57 -6.20 13.59
C PHE A 281 -14.53 -7.30 14.65
N SER A 282 -14.30 -6.93 15.91
CA SER A 282 -14.18 -7.87 17.02
C SER A 282 -15.48 -8.59 17.34
N GLN A 283 -16.61 -7.89 17.26
CA GLN A 283 -17.93 -8.51 17.40
C GLN A 283 -18.22 -9.48 16.25
N ARG A 284 -17.88 -9.09 15.01
CA ARG A 284 -18.10 -9.90 13.82
C ARG A 284 -17.25 -11.17 13.80
N TYR A 285 -15.99 -11.06 14.23
CA TYR A 285 -14.99 -12.13 14.17
C TYR A 285 -14.58 -12.59 15.58
N SER A 286 -15.54 -12.74 16.47
CA SER A 286 -15.31 -13.06 17.89
C SER A 286 -14.57 -14.38 18.11
N TRP A 287 -14.89 -15.43 17.35
CA TRP A 287 -14.18 -16.72 17.42
C TRP A 287 -12.73 -16.61 16.93
N MET A 288 -12.52 -15.87 15.83
CA MET A 288 -11.21 -15.64 15.23
C MET A 288 -10.27 -14.91 16.20
N LEU A 289 -10.78 -13.96 16.98
CA LEU A 289 -10.01 -13.17 17.95
C LEU A 289 -9.94 -13.80 19.35
N MET A 290 -10.54 -14.98 19.55
CA MET A 290 -10.45 -15.69 20.83
C MET A 290 -8.97 -15.99 21.16
N GLY A 291 -8.52 -15.52 22.32
CA GLY A 291 -7.13 -15.64 22.76
C GLY A 291 -6.19 -14.54 22.26
N CYS A 292 -6.69 -13.53 21.54
CA CYS A 292 -5.94 -12.32 21.20
C CYS A 292 -6.12 -11.25 22.29
N VAL A 293 -5.12 -10.39 22.49
CA VAL A 293 -5.21 -9.20 23.37
C VAL A 293 -5.41 -7.97 22.48
N LEU A 294 -6.59 -7.35 22.55
CA LEU A 294 -7.03 -6.21 21.75
C LEU A 294 -7.10 -4.90 22.55
#